data_AF-A0A350R0H0-F1
#
_entry.id   AF-A0A350R0H0-F1
#
_cell.length_a   1.000
_cell.length_b   1.000
_cell.length_c   1.000
_cell.angle_alpha   90.00
_cell.angle_beta   90.00
_cell.angle_gamma   90.00
#
_symmetry.space_group_name_H-M   'P 1'
#
loop_
_entity.id
_entity.type
_entity.pdbx_description
1 polymer ?
#
loop_
_entity_poly.entity_id
_entity_poly.type
_entity_poly.pdbx_seq_one_letter_code
_entity_poly.pdbx_strand_id
1 'polypeptide(L)'
;LRVHAFSWFNRFLKGQNPPPPIDKPAVKYFQPDQLKVLDEIPSDEITSRIHDSFVAPAPAPPVPEDGKSWAEYRGKVLAGLEERVFGAWPRKSPPPGAKTDTDLSYGGISLSVHRFVSQAPWELSLYLAHREGLDRKELDLVVMNALDEEGWQDFAATYGKVFAEAFPKGLELPAHDPEALEAERRMFGNHKWAMAYVAPRGIGPTRWSGDAKKLNQVKRRFYLLGETLDGMRVHDLVRSAGALRSIRGMSGVSLWMQGSGEMAANLLYSSLYVPDVARLDLHDLPASHMDGPAYLNVLRILDLPQTVALATERTRVVLYQPGAEYDGFPGKVVEALGLGSKAFGVRKSLPGD
;
A
#
# COMPACT_ATOMS: atom_id res chain seq x y z
N LEU A 1 29.73 0.08 -16.00
CA LEU A 1 30.70 1.18 -15.77
C LEU A 1 32.09 0.99 -16.40
N ARG A 2 32.62 -0.23 -16.58
CA ARG A 2 34.06 -0.44 -16.87
C ARG A 2 34.54 0.09 -18.24
N VAL A 3 33.92 -0.31 -19.35
CA VAL A 3 34.40 0.07 -20.70
C VAL A 3 34.29 1.57 -20.95
N HIS A 4 33.15 2.18 -20.62
CA HIS A 4 32.94 3.62 -20.80
C HIS A 4 33.84 4.48 -19.90
N ALA A 5 34.11 4.05 -18.66
CA ALA A 5 35.03 4.76 -17.77
C ALA A 5 36.48 4.71 -18.30
N PHE A 6 36.97 3.55 -18.76
CA PHE A 6 38.29 3.45 -19.37
C PHE A 6 38.40 4.21 -20.69
N SER A 7 37.36 4.19 -21.52
CA SER A 7 37.30 4.97 -22.76
C SER A 7 37.37 6.48 -22.45
N TRP A 8 36.68 6.92 -21.41
CA TRP A 8 36.75 8.29 -20.90
C TRP A 8 38.18 8.63 -20.43
N PHE A 9 38.80 7.80 -19.59
CA PHE A 9 40.17 8.02 -19.12
C PHE A 9 41.19 8.05 -20.25
N ASN A 10 41.10 7.11 -21.20
CA ASN A 10 42.01 7.07 -22.35
C ASN A 10 41.88 8.33 -23.21
N ARG A 11 40.66 8.83 -23.41
CA ARG A 11 40.41 10.07 -24.15
C ARG A 11 40.92 11.31 -23.40
N PHE A 12 40.50 11.51 -22.16
CA PHE A 12 40.66 12.79 -21.46
C PHE A 12 41.92 12.87 -20.60
N LEU A 13 42.41 11.75 -20.05
CA LEU A 13 43.63 11.75 -19.22
C LEU A 13 44.87 11.31 -20.00
N LYS A 14 44.72 10.46 -21.03
CA LYS A 14 45.84 9.95 -21.83
C LYS A 14 45.96 10.58 -23.22
N GLY A 15 45.06 11.50 -23.58
CA GLY A 15 45.08 12.20 -24.86
C GLY A 15 44.84 11.32 -26.09
N GLN A 16 44.27 10.12 -25.92
CA GLN A 16 44.03 9.18 -27.02
C GLN A 16 42.69 9.48 -27.67
N ASN A 17 42.70 10.15 -28.83
CA ASN A 17 41.48 10.53 -29.55
C ASN A 17 41.56 10.13 -31.04
N PRO A 18 40.79 9.11 -31.49
CA PRO A 18 39.81 8.35 -30.72
C PRO A 18 40.48 7.39 -29.72
N PRO A 19 39.83 7.11 -28.57
CA PRO A 19 40.35 6.15 -27.61
C PRO A 19 40.37 4.74 -28.23
N PRO A 20 41.44 3.96 -28.03
CA PRO A 20 41.55 2.61 -28.60
C PRO A 20 40.46 1.68 -28.04
N PRO A 21 40.01 0.67 -28.81
CA PRO A 21 39.06 -0.33 -28.35
C PRO A 21 39.59 -1.04 -27.09
N ILE A 22 38.72 -1.21 -26.09
CA ILE A 22 39.06 -1.97 -24.88
C ILE A 22 38.56 -3.40 -25.11
N ASP A 23 39.50 -4.27 -25.47
CA ASP A 23 39.29 -5.67 -25.83
C ASP A 23 39.38 -6.63 -24.63
N LYS A 24 40.12 -6.23 -23.57
CA LYS A 24 40.31 -7.02 -22.36
C LYS A 24 39.48 -6.50 -21.19
N PRO A 25 38.42 -7.21 -20.76
CA PRO A 25 37.74 -6.85 -19.53
C PRO A 25 38.67 -7.04 -18.32
N ALA A 26 38.57 -6.13 -17.34
CA ALA A 26 39.32 -6.27 -16.10
C ALA A 26 38.95 -7.57 -15.38
N VAL A 27 39.97 -8.40 -15.12
CA VAL A 27 39.84 -9.67 -14.40
C VAL A 27 39.40 -9.38 -12.96
N LYS A 28 38.39 -10.10 -12.48
CA LYS A 28 38.03 -10.07 -11.06
C LYS A 28 39.01 -10.97 -10.30
N TYR A 29 40.08 -10.39 -9.77
CA TYR A 29 41.09 -11.12 -9.00
C TYR A 29 40.58 -11.58 -7.63
N PHE A 30 39.57 -10.89 -7.08
CA PHE A 30 39.03 -11.13 -5.75
C PHE A 30 37.51 -11.26 -5.79
N GLN A 31 36.96 -12.19 -5.01
CA GLN A 31 35.54 -12.21 -4.64
C GLN A 31 35.26 -11.13 -3.59
N PRO A 32 34.02 -10.62 -3.47
CA PRO A 32 33.67 -9.58 -2.50
C PRO A 32 34.13 -9.90 -1.07
N ASP A 33 34.03 -11.16 -0.63
CA ASP A 33 34.43 -11.57 0.72
C ASP A 33 35.94 -11.47 0.96
N GLN A 34 36.76 -11.61 -0.10
CA GLN A 34 38.22 -11.45 -0.02
C GLN A 34 38.64 -9.97 0.09
N LEU A 35 37.72 -9.03 -0.15
CA LEU A 35 37.94 -7.60 0.01
C LEU A 35 37.53 -7.09 1.39
N LYS A 36 37.10 -7.98 2.29
CA LYS A 36 36.73 -7.63 3.67
C LYS A 36 37.98 -7.15 4.41
N VAL A 37 37.92 -5.93 4.96
CA VAL A 37 39.04 -5.30 5.69
C VAL A 37 38.89 -5.35 7.21
N LEU A 38 37.73 -5.80 7.71
CA LEU A 38 37.42 -5.92 9.13
C LEU A 38 36.89 -7.33 9.41
N ASP A 39 37.37 -7.98 10.47
CA ASP A 39 36.86 -9.30 10.87
C ASP A 39 35.42 -9.22 11.38
N GLU A 40 35.09 -8.15 12.10
CA GLU A 40 33.76 -7.84 12.60
C GLU A 40 33.42 -6.39 12.30
N ILE A 41 32.12 -6.11 12.13
CA ILE A 41 31.63 -4.75 11.97
C ILE A 41 31.66 -4.08 13.35
N PRO A 42 32.33 -2.93 13.53
CA PRO A 42 32.37 -2.24 14.82
C PRO A 42 30.97 -1.93 15.33
N SER A 43 30.71 -2.15 16.62
CA SER A 43 29.39 -1.94 17.22
C SER A 43 28.94 -0.47 17.20
N ASP A 44 29.89 0.46 17.09
CA ASP A 44 29.69 1.91 17.02
C ASP A 44 29.69 2.44 15.58
N GLU A 45 29.70 1.57 14.56
CA GLU A 45 29.69 2.03 13.18
C GLU A 45 28.41 2.80 12.85
N ILE A 46 28.61 3.98 12.28
CA ILE A 46 27.52 4.84 11.81
C ILE A 46 27.33 4.74 10.31
N THR A 47 28.17 4.02 9.57
CA THR A 47 28.17 3.99 8.10
C THR A 47 26.87 3.42 7.55
N SER A 48 26.28 2.42 8.20
CA SER A 48 24.99 1.85 7.81
C SER A 48 23.82 2.83 7.98
N ARG A 49 23.94 3.80 8.88
CA ARG A 49 22.90 4.77 9.27
C ARG A 49 23.28 6.22 9.05
N ILE A 50 24.41 6.50 8.38
CA ILE A 50 24.94 7.87 8.26
C ILE A 50 23.97 8.77 7.50
N HIS A 51 23.18 8.18 6.59
CA HIS A 51 22.16 8.87 5.83
C HIS A 51 21.04 9.47 6.71
N ASP A 52 20.79 8.91 7.89
CA ASP A 52 19.82 9.41 8.86
C ASP A 52 20.23 10.77 9.45
N SER A 53 21.54 11.08 9.42
CA SER A 53 22.09 12.33 9.93
C SER A 53 22.05 13.49 8.93
N PHE A 54 21.98 13.19 7.62
CA PHE A 54 22.03 14.25 6.60
C PHE A 54 20.72 15.01 6.48
N VAL A 55 19.59 14.39 6.85
CA VAL A 55 18.27 14.99 6.76
C VAL A 55 17.52 14.73 8.05
N ALA A 56 17.29 15.79 8.83
CA ALA A 56 16.53 15.67 10.06
C ALA A 56 15.07 15.26 9.77
N PRO A 57 14.51 14.30 10.53
CA PRO A 57 13.09 14.03 10.51
C PRO A 57 12.30 15.23 11.04
N ALA A 58 10.99 15.24 10.78
CA ALA A 58 10.09 16.19 11.39
C ALA A 58 10.19 16.07 12.92
N PRO A 59 10.18 17.19 13.66
CA PRO A 59 10.09 17.13 15.11
C PRO A 59 8.79 16.43 15.51
N ALA A 60 8.83 15.69 16.62
CA ALA A 60 7.62 15.12 17.19
C ALA A 60 6.58 16.23 17.41
N PRO A 61 5.37 16.12 16.83
CA PRO A 61 4.37 17.15 17.01
C PRO A 61 3.88 17.17 18.46
N PRO A 62 3.54 18.35 19.01
CA PRO A 62 2.88 18.42 20.30
C PRO A 62 1.48 17.79 20.22
N VAL A 63 1.01 17.28 21.35
CA VAL A 63 -0.42 16.95 21.51
C VAL A 63 -1.21 18.26 21.33
N PRO A 64 -2.27 18.30 20.51
CA PRO A 64 -3.01 19.53 20.26
C PRO A 64 -3.66 20.05 21.55
N GLU A 65 -3.64 21.37 21.72
CA GLU A 65 -4.32 22.03 22.85
C GLU A 65 -5.83 22.12 22.62
N ASP A 66 -6.24 22.22 21.35
CA ASP A 66 -7.62 22.37 20.92
C ASP A 66 -7.81 21.90 19.46
N GLY A 67 -9.07 21.90 18.99
CA GLY A 67 -9.38 21.55 17.60
C GLY A 67 -8.81 22.52 16.56
N LYS A 68 -8.49 23.76 16.93
CA LYS A 68 -7.95 24.77 15.99
C LYS A 68 -6.49 24.49 15.70
N SER A 69 -5.66 24.34 16.72
CA SER A 69 -4.25 23.95 16.63
C SER A 69 -4.09 22.63 15.88
N TRP A 70 -4.99 21.67 16.10
CA TRP A 70 -5.02 20.42 15.34
C TRP A 70 -5.37 20.63 13.86
N ALA A 71 -6.36 21.45 13.55
CA ALA A 71 -6.73 21.75 12.17
C ALA A 71 -5.59 22.46 11.41
N GLU A 72 -4.84 23.34 12.06
CA GLU A 72 -3.65 24.00 11.51
C GLU A 72 -2.52 22.98 11.24
N TYR A 73 -2.24 22.09 12.19
CA TYR A 73 -1.28 20.99 12.02
C TYR A 73 -1.69 20.08 10.86
N ARG A 74 -2.93 19.61 10.84
CA ARG A 74 -3.50 18.77 9.77
C ARG A 74 -3.37 19.46 8.42
N GLY A 75 -3.74 20.74 8.31
CA GLY A 75 -3.63 21.50 7.08
C GLY A 75 -2.19 21.56 6.55
N LYS A 76 -1.23 21.83 7.44
CA LYS A 76 0.20 21.85 7.09
C LYS A 76 0.70 20.47 6.63
N VAL A 77 0.33 19.41 7.34
CA VAL A 77 0.72 18.04 7.00
C VAL A 77 0.14 17.62 5.66
N LEU A 78 -1.17 17.80 5.44
CA LEU A 78 -1.83 17.40 4.19
C LEU A 78 -1.24 18.16 2.99
N ALA A 79 -1.00 19.47 3.13
CA ALA A 79 -0.32 20.26 2.11
C ALA A 79 1.10 19.74 1.83
N GLY A 80 1.85 19.38 2.87
CA GLY A 80 3.18 18.79 2.73
C GLY A 80 3.15 17.43 2.02
N LEU A 81 2.19 16.57 2.38
CA LEU A 81 1.98 15.27 1.75
C LEU A 81 1.68 15.43 0.26
N GLU A 82 0.74 16.30 -0.09
CA GLU A 82 0.38 16.59 -1.48
C GLU A 82 1.54 17.18 -2.29
N GLU A 83 2.34 18.08 -1.69
CA GLU A 83 3.45 18.72 -2.38
C GLU A 83 4.66 17.79 -2.55
N ARG A 84 5.05 17.05 -1.51
CA ARG A 84 6.38 16.44 -1.39
C ARG A 84 6.40 14.92 -1.39
N VAL A 85 5.25 14.28 -1.18
CA VAL A 85 5.11 12.82 -1.11
C VAL A 85 4.26 12.32 -2.28
N PHE A 86 3.08 12.91 -2.45
CA PHE A 86 2.09 12.54 -3.46
C PHE A 86 2.03 13.50 -4.65
N GLY A 87 3.02 14.39 -4.79
CA GLY A 87 3.07 15.40 -5.86
C GLY A 87 3.09 14.84 -7.29
N ALA A 88 3.42 13.55 -7.43
CA ALA A 88 3.38 12.81 -8.69
C ALA A 88 2.00 12.24 -9.04
N TRP A 89 1.01 12.30 -8.13
CA TRP A 89 -0.35 11.86 -8.45
C TRP A 89 -0.92 12.65 -9.62
N PRO A 90 -1.76 12.02 -10.46
CA PRO A 90 -2.39 12.71 -11.58
C PRO A 90 -3.20 13.92 -11.13
N ARG A 91 -2.87 15.11 -11.65
CA ARG A 91 -3.65 16.34 -11.41
C ARG A 91 -5.08 16.27 -11.94
N LYS A 92 -5.31 15.41 -12.93
CA LYS A 92 -6.62 15.12 -13.50
C LYS A 92 -6.75 13.61 -13.62
N SER A 93 -7.71 13.05 -12.89
CA SER A 93 -8.10 11.65 -13.01
C SER A 93 -9.49 11.58 -13.65
N PRO A 94 -9.77 10.56 -14.49
CA PRO A 94 -11.12 10.36 -14.98
C PRO A 94 -12.08 10.15 -13.79
N PRO A 95 -13.40 10.39 -13.94
CA PRO A 95 -14.34 9.95 -12.93
C PRO A 95 -14.13 8.46 -12.63
N PRO A 96 -14.21 8.02 -11.36
CA PRO A 96 -14.09 6.61 -11.03
C PRO A 96 -15.35 5.87 -11.50
N GLY A 97 -15.43 5.58 -12.80
CA GLY A 97 -16.55 4.85 -13.41
C GLY A 97 -16.20 3.37 -13.51
N ALA A 98 -16.61 2.58 -12.52
CA ALA A 98 -16.39 1.14 -12.55
C ALA A 98 -17.36 0.50 -13.55
N LYS A 99 -16.83 -0.26 -14.50
CA LYS A 99 -17.62 -1.04 -15.46
C LYS A 99 -17.64 -2.49 -15.02
N THR A 100 -18.83 -3.04 -14.80
CA THR A 100 -18.99 -4.48 -14.56
C THR A 100 -18.52 -5.26 -15.79
N ASP A 101 -17.54 -6.12 -15.61
CA ASP A 101 -17.00 -7.02 -16.62
C ASP A 101 -17.64 -8.41 -16.51
N THR A 102 -17.82 -8.88 -15.29
CA THR A 102 -18.39 -10.21 -15.00
C THR A 102 -19.23 -10.14 -13.74
N ASP A 103 -20.30 -10.94 -13.68
CA ASP A 103 -21.17 -11.09 -12.52
C ASP A 103 -21.60 -12.56 -12.45
N LEU A 104 -21.03 -13.31 -11.51
CA LEU A 104 -21.17 -14.76 -11.39
C LEU A 104 -21.83 -15.10 -10.07
N SER A 105 -22.58 -16.20 -10.03
CA SER A 105 -23.12 -16.75 -8.78
C SER A 105 -22.89 -18.24 -8.76
N TYR A 106 -22.37 -18.74 -7.64
CA TYR A 106 -22.18 -20.15 -7.41
C TYR A 106 -22.27 -20.47 -5.94
N GLY A 107 -23.17 -21.40 -5.61
CA GLY A 107 -23.37 -21.87 -4.25
C GLY A 107 -23.46 -20.71 -3.27
N GLY A 108 -24.54 -19.94 -3.24
CA GLY A 108 -24.81 -18.97 -2.18
C GLY A 108 -23.91 -17.72 -2.16
N ILE A 109 -22.93 -17.61 -3.06
CA ILE A 109 -22.05 -16.45 -3.20
C ILE A 109 -22.21 -15.89 -4.62
N SER A 110 -22.39 -14.57 -4.72
CA SER A 110 -22.21 -13.81 -5.94
C SER A 110 -20.83 -13.13 -5.93
N LEU A 111 -20.08 -13.25 -7.02
CA LEU A 111 -18.81 -12.57 -7.24
C LEU A 111 -18.89 -11.77 -8.55
N SER A 112 -18.77 -10.45 -8.45
CA SER A 112 -18.70 -9.55 -9.61
C SER A 112 -17.35 -8.87 -9.73
N VAL A 113 -16.92 -8.62 -10.97
CA VAL A 113 -15.67 -7.93 -11.29
C VAL A 113 -16.00 -6.60 -11.93
N HIS A 114 -15.49 -5.53 -11.34
CA HIS A 114 -15.67 -4.17 -11.83
C HIS A 114 -14.32 -3.56 -12.20
N ARG A 115 -14.12 -3.26 -13.48
CA ARG A 115 -12.88 -2.67 -13.98
C ARG A 115 -12.95 -1.15 -13.98
N PHE A 116 -11.86 -0.51 -13.60
CA PHE A 116 -11.75 0.94 -13.62
C PHE A 116 -10.31 1.37 -13.91
N VAL A 117 -10.16 2.54 -14.53
CA VAL A 117 -8.85 3.14 -14.76
C VAL A 117 -8.43 3.93 -13.52
N SER A 118 -7.39 3.45 -12.85
CA SER A 118 -6.75 4.20 -11.76
C SER A 118 -5.96 5.38 -12.34
N GLN A 119 -5.00 5.09 -13.23
CA GLN A 119 -4.20 6.06 -13.97
C GLN A 119 -3.73 5.39 -15.25
N ALA A 120 -4.11 5.88 -16.43
CA ALA A 120 -3.68 5.26 -17.70
C ALA A 120 -2.15 5.05 -17.74
N PRO A 121 -1.66 3.84 -18.10
CA PRO A 121 -2.40 2.69 -18.62
C PRO A 121 -2.92 1.69 -17.57
N TRP A 122 -2.81 1.98 -16.27
CA TRP A 122 -3.25 1.11 -15.18
C TRP A 122 -4.78 1.04 -15.05
N GLU A 123 -5.34 -0.02 -15.62
CA GLU A 123 -6.69 -0.52 -15.34
C GLU A 123 -6.62 -1.57 -14.23
N LEU A 124 -7.43 -1.40 -13.18
CA LEU A 124 -7.49 -2.29 -12.03
C LEU A 124 -8.86 -2.97 -11.96
N SER A 125 -8.90 -4.11 -11.28
CA SER A 125 -10.11 -4.87 -11.01
C SER A 125 -10.50 -4.73 -9.54
N LEU A 126 -11.76 -4.38 -9.30
CA LEU A 126 -12.41 -4.48 -8.00
C LEU A 126 -13.31 -5.71 -8.01
N TYR A 127 -13.01 -6.68 -7.15
CA TYR A 127 -13.81 -7.89 -6.98
C TYR A 127 -14.80 -7.66 -5.85
N LEU A 128 -16.09 -7.87 -6.07
CA LEU A 128 -17.13 -7.69 -5.05
C LEU A 128 -17.82 -9.03 -4.82
N ALA A 129 -17.62 -9.59 -3.62
CA ALA A 129 -18.25 -10.81 -3.16
C ALA A 129 -19.36 -10.49 -2.15
N HIS A 130 -20.52 -11.10 -2.30
CA HIS A 130 -21.62 -11.01 -1.34
C HIS A 130 -22.55 -12.23 -1.43
N ARG A 131 -23.55 -12.31 -0.54
CA ARG A 131 -24.57 -13.37 -0.59
C ARG A 131 -25.32 -13.36 -1.93
N GLU A 132 -25.47 -14.54 -2.52
CA GLU A 132 -26.27 -14.74 -3.73
C GLU A 132 -27.72 -14.26 -3.53
N GLY A 133 -28.25 -13.55 -4.53
CA GLY A 133 -29.63 -13.03 -4.52
C GLY A 133 -29.89 -11.82 -3.61
N LEU A 134 -28.90 -11.35 -2.84
CA LEU A 134 -29.01 -10.12 -2.06
C LEU A 134 -28.79 -8.90 -2.97
N ASP A 135 -29.73 -7.96 -3.01
CA ASP A 135 -29.52 -6.70 -3.75
C ASP A 135 -28.45 -5.88 -3.01
N ARG A 136 -27.49 -5.33 -3.77
CA ARG A 136 -26.39 -4.51 -3.25
C ARG A 136 -26.90 -3.32 -2.41
N LYS A 137 -28.09 -2.80 -2.68
CA LYS A 137 -28.72 -1.72 -1.91
C LYS A 137 -29.18 -2.13 -0.51
N GLU A 138 -29.34 -3.42 -0.28
CA GLU A 138 -29.75 -4.00 1.01
C GLU A 138 -28.54 -4.37 1.88
N LEU A 139 -27.32 -4.14 1.40
CA LEU A 139 -26.10 -4.35 2.17
C LEU A 139 -26.02 -3.34 3.32
N ASP A 140 -25.74 -3.83 4.51
CA ASP A 140 -25.49 -2.99 5.69
C ASP A 140 -24.05 -2.45 5.69
N LEU A 141 -23.12 -3.25 5.14
CA LEU A 141 -21.68 -3.00 5.19
C LEU A 141 -20.98 -3.55 3.95
N VAL A 142 -19.98 -2.82 3.47
CA VAL A 142 -18.94 -3.34 2.58
C VAL A 142 -17.56 -3.13 3.23
N VAL A 143 -16.75 -4.17 3.23
CA VAL A 143 -15.35 -4.10 3.66
C VAL A 143 -14.46 -4.14 2.43
N MET A 144 -13.69 -3.09 2.18
CA MET A 144 -12.70 -3.04 1.10
C MET A 144 -11.34 -3.51 1.61
N ASN A 145 -10.90 -4.65 1.09
CA ASN A 145 -9.64 -5.32 1.36
C ASN A 145 -8.58 -4.81 0.38
N ALA A 146 -7.57 -4.09 0.87
CA ALA A 146 -6.38 -3.76 0.11
C ALA A 146 -5.38 -4.91 0.20
N LEU A 147 -5.21 -5.61 -0.91
CA LEU A 147 -4.41 -6.82 -0.97
C LEU A 147 -2.94 -6.51 -1.22
N ASP A 148 -2.07 -7.06 -0.38
CA ASP A 148 -0.66 -7.25 -0.70
C ASP A 148 -0.46 -8.52 -1.55
N GLU A 149 0.77 -9.00 -1.70
CA GLU A 149 1.03 -10.23 -2.46
C GLU A 149 0.44 -11.48 -1.82
N GLU A 150 0.46 -11.58 -0.49
CA GLU A 150 -0.05 -12.73 0.27
C GLU A 150 -1.58 -12.73 0.26
N GLY A 151 -2.21 -11.62 0.61
CA GLY A 151 -3.66 -11.47 0.55
C GLY A 151 -4.23 -11.66 -0.86
N TRP A 152 -3.45 -11.35 -1.92
CA TRP A 152 -3.84 -11.72 -3.29
C TRP A 152 -3.83 -13.24 -3.51
N GLN A 153 -2.84 -13.96 -2.99
CA GLN A 153 -2.83 -15.43 -3.07
C GLN A 153 -4.02 -16.02 -2.31
N ASP A 154 -4.31 -15.55 -1.11
CA ASP A 154 -5.41 -16.09 -0.29
C ASP A 154 -6.77 -15.82 -0.94
N PHE A 155 -6.98 -14.59 -1.44
CA PHE A 155 -8.16 -14.25 -2.23
C PHE A 155 -8.30 -15.15 -3.46
N ALA A 156 -7.22 -15.34 -4.22
CA ALA A 156 -7.24 -16.17 -5.42
C ALA A 156 -7.41 -17.67 -5.10
N ALA A 157 -6.89 -18.16 -3.97
CA ALA A 157 -7.08 -19.53 -3.50
C ALA A 157 -8.55 -19.78 -3.11
N THR A 158 -9.16 -18.80 -2.45
CA THR A 158 -10.57 -18.83 -2.02
C THR A 158 -11.52 -18.86 -3.22
N TYR A 159 -11.40 -17.91 -4.15
CA TYR A 159 -12.39 -17.70 -5.21
C TYR A 159 -11.97 -18.25 -6.59
N GLY A 160 -10.67 -18.38 -6.87
CA GLY A 160 -10.14 -18.56 -8.21
C GLY A 160 -10.58 -19.83 -8.93
N LYS A 161 -10.72 -20.96 -8.22
CA LYS A 161 -11.17 -22.22 -8.84
C LYS A 161 -12.67 -22.20 -9.16
N VAL A 162 -13.48 -21.67 -8.24
CA VAL A 162 -14.95 -21.67 -8.36
C VAL A 162 -15.44 -20.61 -9.33
N PHE A 163 -14.78 -19.46 -9.34
CA PHE A 163 -15.11 -18.31 -10.17
C PHE A 163 -14.02 -18.03 -11.21
N ALA A 164 -13.50 -19.07 -11.87
CA ALA A 164 -12.37 -18.95 -12.80
C ALA A 164 -12.59 -17.90 -13.91
N GLU A 165 -13.83 -17.70 -14.36
CA GLU A 165 -14.19 -16.69 -15.36
C GLU A 165 -14.03 -15.24 -14.88
N ALA A 166 -13.98 -14.99 -13.56
CA ALA A 166 -13.72 -13.68 -12.99
C ALA A 166 -12.24 -13.27 -13.05
N PHE A 167 -11.33 -14.21 -13.36
CA PHE A 167 -9.89 -13.96 -13.37
C PHE A 167 -9.34 -13.85 -14.81
N PRO A 168 -8.31 -13.03 -15.05
CA PRO A 168 -7.70 -12.93 -16.38
C PRO A 168 -7.21 -14.30 -16.90
N LYS A 169 -7.46 -14.57 -18.18
CA LYS A 169 -6.99 -15.79 -18.83
C LYS A 169 -5.46 -15.89 -18.79
N GLY A 170 -4.95 -17.07 -18.43
CA GLY A 170 -3.51 -17.34 -18.35
C GLY A 170 -2.84 -16.83 -17.07
N LEU A 171 -3.60 -16.26 -16.13
CA LEU A 171 -3.09 -15.99 -14.79
C LEU A 171 -2.89 -17.32 -14.05
N GLU A 172 -1.70 -17.52 -13.48
CA GLU A 172 -1.44 -18.65 -12.59
C GLU A 172 -2.18 -18.41 -11.27
N LEU A 173 -3.14 -19.28 -10.98
CA LEU A 173 -3.92 -19.24 -9.74
C LEU A 173 -3.34 -20.25 -8.74
N PRO A 174 -3.32 -19.93 -7.44
CA PRO A 174 -2.89 -20.86 -6.40
C PRO A 174 -3.86 -22.05 -6.25
N ALA A 175 -3.47 -23.03 -5.44
CA ALA A 175 -4.33 -24.15 -5.10
C ALA A 175 -5.60 -23.66 -4.41
N HIS A 176 -6.73 -24.29 -4.71
CA HIS A 176 -8.01 -23.89 -4.13
C HIS A 176 -8.08 -24.23 -2.65
N ASP A 177 -8.52 -23.26 -1.85
CA ASP A 177 -8.88 -23.43 -0.45
C ASP A 177 -10.41 -23.52 -0.29
N PRO A 178 -10.97 -24.73 -0.11
CA PRO A 178 -12.40 -24.91 0.11
C PRO A 178 -12.86 -24.51 1.51
N GLU A 179 -11.98 -24.52 2.51
CA GLU A 179 -12.33 -24.15 3.89
C GLU A 179 -12.53 -22.64 4.00
N ALA A 180 -11.63 -21.86 3.37
CA ALA A 180 -11.78 -20.41 3.25
C ALA A 180 -13.08 -20.01 2.53
N LEU A 181 -13.39 -20.67 1.41
CA LEU A 181 -14.64 -20.41 0.67
C LEU A 181 -15.90 -20.73 1.50
N GLU A 182 -15.86 -21.80 2.29
CA GLU A 182 -16.97 -22.17 3.18
C GLU A 182 -17.10 -21.18 4.35
N ALA A 183 -15.99 -20.65 4.86
CA ALA A 183 -16.01 -19.59 5.87
C ALA A 183 -16.68 -18.31 5.32
N GLU A 184 -16.32 -17.89 4.11
CA GLU A 184 -16.94 -16.75 3.42
C GLU A 184 -18.45 -16.97 3.20
N ARG A 185 -18.84 -18.17 2.75
CA ARG A 185 -20.26 -18.55 2.60
C ARG A 185 -21.02 -18.37 3.91
N ARG A 186 -20.49 -18.86 5.03
CA ARG A 186 -21.13 -18.75 6.34
C ARG A 186 -21.23 -17.30 6.79
N MET A 187 -20.17 -16.51 6.57
CA MET A 187 -20.15 -15.09 6.90
C MET A 187 -21.24 -14.33 6.12
N PHE A 188 -21.32 -14.50 4.80
CA PHE A 188 -22.36 -13.91 3.95
C PHE A 188 -23.77 -14.44 4.28
N GLY A 189 -23.89 -15.68 4.72
CA GLY A 189 -25.17 -16.25 5.17
C GLY A 189 -25.72 -15.54 6.40
N ASN A 190 -24.84 -15.20 7.35
CA ASN A 190 -25.19 -14.63 8.65
C ASN A 190 -25.32 -13.10 8.65
N HIS A 191 -24.70 -12.41 7.69
CA HIS A 191 -24.66 -10.94 7.66
C HIS A 191 -24.98 -10.41 6.25
N LYS A 192 -25.62 -9.24 6.16
CA LYS A 192 -25.82 -8.53 4.89
C LYS A 192 -24.57 -7.73 4.52
N TRP A 193 -23.43 -8.40 4.49
CA TRP A 193 -22.13 -7.80 4.21
C TRP A 193 -21.66 -8.12 2.80
N ALA A 194 -20.78 -7.28 2.29
CA ALA A 194 -20.01 -7.53 1.08
C ALA A 194 -18.53 -7.37 1.37
N MET A 195 -17.71 -8.17 0.68
CA MET A 195 -16.26 -8.05 0.68
C MET A 195 -15.84 -7.53 -0.70
N ALA A 196 -15.25 -6.35 -0.73
CA ALA A 196 -14.60 -5.81 -1.91
C ALA A 196 -13.10 -6.10 -1.80
N TYR A 197 -12.47 -6.60 -2.86
CA TYR A 197 -11.04 -6.89 -2.89
C TYR A 197 -10.38 -6.14 -4.03
N VAL A 198 -9.24 -5.53 -3.75
CA VAL A 198 -8.42 -4.86 -4.75
C VAL A 198 -6.95 -5.16 -4.55
N ALA A 199 -6.30 -5.58 -5.64
CA ALA A 199 -4.85 -5.63 -5.77
C ALA A 199 -4.37 -4.32 -6.43
N PRO A 200 -3.67 -3.43 -5.70
CA PRO A 200 -3.06 -2.23 -6.27
C PRO A 200 -2.01 -2.57 -7.34
N ARG A 201 -1.54 -1.56 -8.08
CA ARG A 201 -0.59 -1.78 -9.18
C ARG A 201 0.63 -2.59 -8.74
N GLY A 202 1.04 -3.49 -9.61
CA GLY A 202 2.18 -4.36 -9.37
C GLY A 202 1.88 -5.60 -8.54
N ILE A 203 0.62 -5.85 -8.18
CA ILE A 203 0.15 -7.04 -7.46
C ILE A 203 -0.90 -7.77 -8.32
N GLY A 204 -0.94 -9.08 -8.19
CA GLY A 204 -1.93 -9.94 -8.85
C GLY A 204 -1.96 -9.75 -10.38
N PRO A 205 -3.11 -9.40 -10.99
CA PRO A 205 -3.24 -9.24 -12.44
C PRO A 205 -2.25 -8.25 -13.08
N THR A 206 -1.75 -7.30 -12.29
CA THR A 206 -0.86 -6.23 -12.75
C THR A 206 0.59 -6.42 -12.33
N ARG A 207 0.92 -7.59 -11.75
CA ARG A 207 2.26 -7.93 -11.31
C ARG A 207 3.26 -7.93 -12.47
N TRP A 208 4.42 -7.35 -12.25
CA TRP A 208 5.51 -7.38 -13.23
C TRP A 208 6.16 -8.76 -13.28
N SER A 209 6.52 -9.21 -14.48
CA SER A 209 7.32 -10.40 -14.69
C SER A 209 8.82 -10.12 -14.57
N GLY A 210 9.59 -11.17 -14.29
CA GLY A 210 11.05 -11.14 -14.23
C GLY A 210 11.61 -11.54 -12.88
N ASP A 211 12.94 -11.59 -12.81
CA ASP A 211 13.67 -11.93 -11.59
C ASP A 211 13.68 -10.77 -10.57
N ALA A 212 14.17 -11.05 -9.35
CA ALA A 212 14.28 -10.05 -8.29
C ALA A 212 15.06 -8.80 -8.72
N LYS A 213 16.07 -8.97 -9.58
CA LYS A 213 16.85 -7.84 -10.12
C LYS A 213 16.00 -6.95 -11.01
N LYS A 214 15.16 -7.52 -11.88
CA LYS A 214 14.23 -6.78 -12.72
C LYS A 214 13.19 -6.05 -11.89
N LEU A 215 12.63 -6.70 -10.87
CA LEU A 215 11.68 -6.07 -9.95
C LEU A 215 12.30 -4.88 -9.21
N ASN A 216 13.56 -5.01 -8.76
CA ASN A 216 14.30 -3.89 -8.19
C ASN A 216 14.51 -2.74 -9.17
N GLN A 217 14.78 -3.03 -10.45
CA GLN A 217 14.86 -2.00 -11.48
C GLN A 217 13.51 -1.30 -11.72
N VAL A 218 12.40 -2.04 -11.63
CA VAL A 218 11.05 -1.46 -11.73
C VAL A 218 10.80 -0.51 -10.56
N LYS A 219 11.04 -0.95 -9.31
CA LYS A 219 10.92 -0.09 -8.12
C LYS A 219 11.74 1.20 -8.28
N ARG A 220 13.00 1.11 -8.73
CA ARG A 220 13.87 2.28 -8.97
C ARG A 220 13.35 3.26 -10.02
N ARG A 221 12.56 2.81 -11.00
CA ARG A 221 11.99 3.71 -12.02
C ARG A 221 10.97 4.66 -11.42
N PHE A 222 10.20 4.24 -10.42
CA PHE A 222 9.30 5.15 -9.69
C PHE A 222 10.10 6.30 -9.09
N TYR A 223 11.19 5.99 -8.39
CA TYR A 223 12.06 7.02 -7.79
C TYR A 223 12.66 7.98 -8.82
N LEU A 224 13.03 7.49 -10.01
CA LEU A 224 13.52 8.33 -11.11
C LEU A 224 12.45 9.29 -11.66
N LEU A 225 11.17 8.95 -11.50
CA LEU A 225 10.03 9.77 -11.89
C LEU A 225 9.56 10.70 -10.75
N GLY A 226 10.24 10.69 -9.61
CA GLY A 226 9.86 11.49 -8.44
C GLY A 226 8.66 10.92 -7.67
N GLU A 227 8.41 9.62 -7.78
CA GLU A 227 7.34 8.90 -7.08
C GLU A 227 7.88 7.64 -6.38
N THR A 228 7.04 7.00 -5.57
CA THR A 228 7.30 5.64 -5.08
C THR A 228 6.20 4.71 -5.55
N LEU A 229 6.51 3.41 -5.65
CA LEU A 229 5.50 2.41 -5.98
C LEU A 229 4.34 2.50 -4.97
N ASP A 230 4.66 2.51 -3.69
CA ASP A 230 3.67 2.53 -2.62
C ASP A 230 2.89 3.85 -2.56
N GLY A 231 3.52 5.00 -2.85
CA GLY A 231 2.82 6.27 -3.02
C GLY A 231 1.79 6.22 -4.16
N MET A 232 2.07 5.49 -5.25
CA MET A 232 1.10 5.26 -6.32
C MET A 232 0.06 4.20 -5.99
N ARG A 233 0.35 3.25 -5.10
CA ARG A 233 -0.63 2.31 -4.57
C ARG A 233 -1.62 2.99 -3.64
N VAL A 234 -1.21 4.01 -2.87
CA VAL A 234 -2.14 4.88 -2.14
C VAL A 234 -3.16 5.51 -3.10
N HIS A 235 -2.68 6.07 -4.22
CA HIS A 235 -3.56 6.61 -5.25
C HIS A 235 -4.51 5.52 -5.79
N ASP A 236 -4.02 4.32 -6.07
CA ASP A 236 -4.86 3.20 -6.51
C ASP A 236 -5.98 2.91 -5.51
N LEU A 237 -5.70 2.87 -4.21
CA LEU A 237 -6.72 2.62 -3.17
C LEU A 237 -7.76 3.73 -3.09
N VAL A 238 -7.37 5.00 -3.22
CA VAL A 238 -8.31 6.13 -3.30
C VAL A 238 -9.24 5.96 -4.51
N ARG A 239 -8.68 5.56 -5.65
CA ARG A 239 -9.42 5.31 -6.89
C ARG A 239 -10.35 4.10 -6.76
N SER A 240 -9.92 3.05 -6.08
CA SER A 240 -10.72 1.85 -5.78
C SER A 240 -11.94 2.17 -4.92
N ALA A 241 -11.79 2.98 -3.87
CA ALA A 241 -12.91 3.41 -3.05
C ALA A 241 -13.92 4.23 -3.88
N GLY A 242 -13.44 5.15 -4.73
CA GLY A 242 -14.29 5.86 -5.66
C GLY A 242 -15.01 4.95 -6.66
N ALA A 243 -14.33 3.92 -7.17
CA ALA A 243 -14.90 2.94 -8.10
C ALA A 243 -15.95 2.06 -7.40
N LEU A 244 -15.70 1.66 -6.16
CA LEU A 244 -16.68 0.94 -5.33
C LEU A 244 -17.96 1.75 -5.17
N ARG A 245 -17.84 3.06 -4.89
CA ARG A 245 -19.00 3.96 -4.74
C ARG A 245 -19.79 4.19 -6.03
N SER A 246 -19.18 4.01 -7.20
CA SER A 246 -19.89 4.18 -8.49
C SER A 246 -20.62 2.93 -8.96
N ILE A 247 -20.40 1.78 -8.32
CA ILE A 247 -21.18 0.57 -8.60
C ILE A 247 -22.64 0.80 -8.19
N ARG A 248 -23.57 0.43 -9.08
CA ARG A 248 -25.01 0.56 -8.83
C ARG A 248 -25.39 -0.13 -7.52
N GLY A 249 -25.95 0.66 -6.59
CA GLY A 249 -26.40 0.20 -5.28
C GLY A 249 -25.38 0.38 -4.14
N MET A 250 -24.15 0.81 -4.42
CA MET A 250 -23.07 0.87 -3.42
C MET A 250 -22.80 2.28 -2.86
N SER A 251 -23.41 3.33 -3.42
CA SER A 251 -23.10 4.72 -3.04
C SER A 251 -23.38 5.04 -1.57
N GLY A 252 -24.40 4.41 -0.97
CA GLY A 252 -24.83 4.66 0.42
C GLY A 252 -24.47 3.58 1.44
N VAL A 253 -23.82 2.48 1.03
CA VAL A 253 -23.48 1.36 1.92
C VAL A 253 -22.39 1.79 2.92
N SER A 254 -22.41 1.35 4.18
CA SER A 254 -21.31 1.67 5.11
C SER A 254 -19.98 1.08 4.58
N LEU A 255 -18.88 1.84 4.61
CA LEU A 255 -17.58 1.39 4.10
C LEU A 255 -16.59 1.20 5.25
N TRP A 256 -16.08 -0.02 5.39
CA TRP A 256 -14.86 -0.30 6.13
C TRP A 256 -13.72 -0.56 5.17
N MET A 257 -12.50 -0.28 5.58
CA MET A 257 -11.30 -0.58 4.79
C MET A 257 -10.32 -1.36 5.66
N GLN A 258 -9.71 -2.41 5.11
CA GLN A 258 -8.69 -3.18 5.81
C GLN A 258 -7.49 -3.57 4.94
N GLY A 259 -6.36 -3.80 5.58
CA GLY A 259 -5.11 -4.21 4.96
C GLY A 259 -4.04 -4.55 6.00
N SER A 260 -2.98 -5.22 5.54
CA SER A 260 -1.92 -5.80 6.40
C SER A 260 -0.54 -5.25 6.05
N GLY A 261 0.36 -5.19 7.04
CA GLY A 261 1.77 -4.83 6.87
C GLY A 261 1.98 -3.47 6.18
N GLU A 262 2.87 -3.43 5.19
CA GLU A 262 3.10 -2.22 4.38
C GLU A 262 1.83 -1.75 3.63
N MET A 263 0.92 -2.65 3.28
CA MET A 263 -0.35 -2.28 2.64
C MET A 263 -1.31 -1.63 3.64
N ALA A 264 -1.25 -1.99 4.93
CA ALA A 264 -1.98 -1.28 5.99
C ALA A 264 -1.54 0.20 6.06
N ALA A 265 -0.24 0.48 5.92
CA ALA A 265 0.25 1.86 5.86
C ALA A 265 -0.27 2.57 4.59
N ASN A 266 -0.24 1.93 3.43
CA ASN A 266 -0.81 2.49 2.19
C ASN A 266 -2.31 2.80 2.35
N LEU A 267 -3.05 1.91 3.00
CA LEU A 267 -4.48 2.08 3.29
C LEU A 267 -4.72 3.24 4.24
N LEU A 268 -3.92 3.35 5.31
CA LEU A 268 -3.97 4.44 6.27
C LEU A 268 -3.83 5.79 5.57
N TYR A 269 -2.82 5.95 4.69
CA TYR A 269 -2.68 7.17 3.90
C TYR A 269 -3.86 7.40 2.95
N SER A 270 -4.38 6.36 2.30
CA SER A 270 -5.51 6.49 1.39
C SER A 270 -6.77 7.00 2.10
N SER A 271 -6.97 6.62 3.37
CA SER A 271 -8.13 7.01 4.18
C SER A 271 -8.22 8.53 4.39
N LEU A 272 -7.09 9.25 4.33
CA LEU A 272 -7.07 10.71 4.42
C LEU A 272 -7.71 11.38 3.19
N TYR A 273 -7.85 10.66 2.09
CA TYR A 273 -8.39 11.16 0.82
C TYR A 273 -9.72 10.51 0.43
N VAL A 274 -10.14 9.45 1.12
CA VAL A 274 -11.44 8.79 0.89
C VAL A 274 -12.51 9.38 1.83
N PRO A 275 -13.64 9.89 1.30
CA PRO A 275 -14.74 10.35 2.14
C PRO A 275 -15.52 9.18 2.74
N ASP A 276 -16.18 9.43 3.88
CA ASP A 276 -17.20 8.54 4.47
C ASP A 276 -16.73 7.09 4.72
N VAL A 277 -15.49 6.92 5.17
CA VAL A 277 -14.97 5.65 5.70
C VAL A 277 -15.42 5.52 7.15
N ALA A 278 -16.21 4.50 7.47
CA ALA A 278 -16.73 4.30 8.82
C ALA A 278 -15.70 3.65 9.75
N ARG A 279 -14.79 2.82 9.23
CA ARG A 279 -13.75 2.15 10.02
C ARG A 279 -12.53 1.74 9.18
N LEU A 280 -11.35 1.83 9.78
CA LEU A 280 -10.10 1.22 9.34
C LEU A 280 -9.71 0.08 10.27
N ASP A 281 -9.42 -1.07 9.69
CA ASP A 281 -8.83 -2.22 10.37
C ASP A 281 -7.41 -2.43 9.78
N LEU A 282 -6.38 -2.12 10.57
CA LEU A 282 -4.99 -2.09 10.11
C LEU A 282 -4.21 -3.19 10.84
N HIS A 283 -3.82 -4.23 10.12
CA HIS A 283 -3.11 -5.38 10.66
C HIS A 283 -1.61 -5.20 10.52
N ASP A 284 -0.87 -5.42 11.60
CA ASP A 284 0.60 -5.35 11.67
C ASP A 284 1.16 -4.07 11.02
N LEU A 285 0.51 -2.94 11.31
CA LEU A 285 0.93 -1.63 10.82
C LEU A 285 2.36 -1.35 11.30
N PRO A 286 3.31 -1.00 10.42
CA PRO A 286 4.67 -0.67 10.83
C PRO A 286 4.71 0.45 11.87
N ALA A 287 5.73 0.44 12.72
CA ALA A 287 5.89 1.44 13.76
C ALA A 287 6.36 2.79 13.18
N SER A 288 7.15 2.74 12.11
CA SER A 288 7.71 3.90 11.42
C SER A 288 7.87 3.63 9.93
N HIS A 289 7.92 4.68 9.12
CA HIS A 289 8.39 4.58 7.72
C HIS A 289 9.83 4.08 7.58
N MET A 290 10.62 4.05 8.65
CA MET A 290 11.92 3.36 8.66
C MET A 290 11.79 1.84 8.47
N ASP A 291 10.65 1.27 8.87
CA ASP A 291 10.31 -0.14 8.69
C ASP A 291 9.55 -0.41 7.38
N GLY A 292 9.22 0.65 6.63
CA GLY A 292 8.43 0.61 5.40
C GLY A 292 6.96 0.99 5.59
N PRO A 293 6.22 1.24 4.49
CA PRO A 293 6.71 1.33 3.13
C PRO A 293 7.48 2.64 2.89
N ALA A 294 8.35 2.63 1.89
CA ALA A 294 9.21 3.77 1.58
C ALA A 294 8.48 4.83 0.74
N TYR A 295 8.38 6.06 1.28
CA TYR A 295 7.84 7.24 0.60
C TYR A 295 8.91 8.34 0.49
N LEU A 296 8.90 9.10 -0.61
CA LEU A 296 9.79 10.26 -0.76
C LEU A 296 9.44 11.33 0.26
N ASN A 297 10.44 11.83 0.99
CA ASN A 297 10.35 12.93 1.94
C ASN A 297 9.40 12.75 3.15
N VAL A 298 8.71 11.62 3.32
CA VAL A 298 7.61 11.50 4.30
C VAL A 298 8.05 11.82 5.73
N LEU A 299 9.19 11.30 6.16
CA LEU A 299 9.72 11.52 7.51
C LEU A 299 10.12 12.98 7.77
N ARG A 300 10.21 13.84 6.74
CA ARG A 300 10.40 15.29 6.89
C ARG A 300 9.09 16.02 7.18
N ILE A 301 7.97 15.31 7.16
CA ILE A 301 6.62 15.84 7.32
C ILE A 301 5.98 15.23 8.56
N LEU A 302 5.95 13.89 8.64
CA LEU A 302 5.39 13.12 9.75
C LEU A 302 5.81 11.65 9.67
N ASP A 303 5.42 10.86 10.68
CA ASP A 303 5.53 9.39 10.68
C ASP A 303 4.16 8.71 10.92
N LEU A 304 4.12 7.38 10.89
CA LEU A 304 2.89 6.58 10.96
C LEU A 304 2.02 6.87 12.19
N PRO A 305 2.54 7.04 13.42
CA PRO A 305 1.71 7.42 14.57
C PRO A 305 0.94 8.74 14.36
N GLN A 306 1.57 9.72 13.71
CA GLN A 306 0.89 10.97 13.40
C GLN A 306 -0.19 10.77 12.32
N THR A 307 0.07 9.92 11.34
CA THR A 307 -0.91 9.58 10.29
C THR A 307 -2.12 8.86 10.89
N VAL A 308 -1.91 7.94 11.83
CA VAL A 308 -3.00 7.29 12.60
C VAL A 308 -3.83 8.35 13.32
N ALA A 309 -3.19 9.29 14.03
CA ALA A 309 -3.90 10.37 14.71
C ALA A 309 -4.77 11.20 13.75
N LEU A 310 -4.25 11.54 12.57
CA LEU A 310 -5.01 12.26 11.53
C LEU A 310 -6.23 11.47 11.03
N ALA A 311 -6.11 10.14 10.89
CA ALA A 311 -7.22 9.29 10.49
C ALA A 311 -8.32 9.22 11.57
N THR A 312 -7.95 9.19 12.86
CA THR A 312 -8.93 9.04 13.97
C THR A 312 -9.95 10.18 14.07
N GLU A 313 -9.65 11.36 13.54
CA GLU A 313 -10.61 12.48 13.48
C GLU A 313 -11.78 12.22 12.53
N ARG A 314 -11.58 11.36 11.53
CA ARG A 314 -12.52 11.17 10.41
C ARG A 314 -13.16 9.79 10.41
N THR A 315 -12.48 8.81 10.98
CA THR A 315 -12.91 7.42 10.95
C THR A 315 -12.45 6.70 12.20
N ARG A 316 -13.16 5.61 12.56
CA ARG A 316 -12.72 4.74 13.63
C ARG A 316 -11.50 3.95 13.17
N VAL A 317 -10.39 4.03 13.89
CA VAL A 317 -9.17 3.27 13.60
C VAL A 317 -8.98 2.16 14.62
N VAL A 318 -8.77 0.94 14.14
CA VAL A 318 -8.41 -0.21 14.96
C VAL A 318 -7.12 -0.80 14.41
N LEU A 319 -6.10 -0.85 15.25
CA LEU A 319 -4.83 -1.51 14.95
C LEU A 319 -4.85 -2.91 15.53
N TYR A 320 -4.44 -3.91 14.75
CA TYR A 320 -4.17 -5.26 15.20
C TYR A 320 -2.66 -5.44 15.23
N GLN A 321 -2.10 -5.58 16.42
CA GLN A 321 -0.66 -5.66 16.67
C GLN A 321 -0.34 -6.92 17.48
N PRO A 322 0.79 -7.61 17.27
CA PRO A 322 1.10 -8.86 17.98
C PRO A 322 1.13 -8.69 19.51
N GLY A 323 1.60 -7.53 19.99
CA GLY A 323 1.65 -7.16 21.40
C GLY A 323 0.42 -6.43 21.94
N ALA A 324 -0.58 -6.13 21.10
CA ALA A 324 -1.66 -5.19 21.41
C ALA A 324 -1.16 -3.81 21.90
N GLU A 325 0.05 -3.43 21.48
CA GLU A 325 0.71 -2.18 21.84
C GLU A 325 1.04 -1.40 20.57
N TYR A 326 1.01 -0.07 20.67
CA TYR A 326 1.40 0.87 19.62
C TYR A 326 1.84 2.18 20.26
N ASP A 327 2.41 3.09 19.46
CA ASP A 327 2.74 4.43 19.90
C ASP A 327 1.52 5.14 20.54
N GLY A 328 1.75 5.84 21.65
CA GLY A 328 0.68 6.48 22.44
C GLY A 328 0.17 7.80 21.89
N PHE A 329 0.82 8.39 20.89
CA PHE A 329 0.46 9.70 20.33
C PHE A 329 -0.98 9.75 19.79
N PRO A 330 -1.49 8.79 18.99
CA PRO A 330 -2.88 8.80 18.54
C PRO A 330 -3.90 8.84 19.69
N GLY A 331 -3.65 8.05 20.75
CA GLY A 331 -4.52 8.03 21.93
C GLY A 331 -4.59 9.38 22.63
N LYS A 332 -3.44 10.06 22.78
CA LYS A 332 -3.37 11.41 23.36
C LYS A 332 -4.11 12.44 22.52
N VAL A 333 -4.03 12.35 21.19
CA VAL A 333 -4.79 13.24 20.29
C VAL A 333 -6.30 12.99 20.40
N VAL A 334 -6.72 11.73 20.44
CA VAL A 334 -8.13 11.35 20.63
C VAL A 334 -8.69 11.90 21.95
N GLU A 335 -7.93 11.81 23.03
CA GLU A 335 -8.29 12.38 24.33
C GLU A 335 -8.38 13.90 24.28
N ALA A 336 -7.34 14.58 23.78
CA ALA A 336 -7.28 16.03 23.71
C ALA A 336 -8.41 16.65 22.86
N LEU A 337 -8.81 15.97 21.78
CA LEU A 337 -9.88 16.42 20.89
C LEU A 337 -11.28 15.92 21.30
N GLY A 338 -11.39 15.08 22.33
CA GLY A 338 -12.67 14.54 22.78
C GLY A 338 -13.39 13.66 21.74
N LEU A 339 -12.65 12.93 20.89
CA LEU A 339 -13.21 12.12 19.78
C LEU A 339 -13.94 10.85 20.26
N GLY A 340 -13.88 10.56 21.56
CA GLY A 340 -14.51 9.41 22.19
C GLY A 340 -13.64 8.15 22.14
N SER A 341 -13.81 7.27 23.14
CA SER A 341 -12.96 6.09 23.36
C SER A 341 -13.02 5.04 22.25
N LYS A 342 -13.98 5.14 21.32
CA LYS A 342 -14.09 4.22 20.18
C LYS A 342 -13.37 4.71 18.93
N ALA A 343 -12.88 5.96 18.89
CA ALA A 343 -12.21 6.53 17.72
C ALA A 343 -10.89 5.81 17.40
N PHE A 344 -10.18 5.35 18.44
CA PHE A 344 -8.92 4.63 18.32
C PHE A 344 -8.90 3.42 19.25
N GLY A 345 -8.39 2.29 18.77
CA GLY A 345 -8.12 1.14 19.61
C GLY A 345 -6.99 0.29 19.06
N VAL A 346 -6.24 -0.33 19.97
CA VAL A 346 -5.21 -1.33 19.64
C VAL A 346 -5.67 -2.67 20.19
N ARG A 347 -5.57 -3.71 19.37
CA ARG A 347 -5.99 -5.08 19.65
C ARG A 347 -4.85 -6.03 19.35
N LYS A 348 -4.91 -7.21 19.95
CA LYS A 348 -3.98 -8.29 19.61
C LYS A 348 -4.31 -8.84 18.22
N SER A 349 -3.30 -9.03 17.37
CA SER A 349 -3.46 -9.76 16.09
C SER A 349 -3.99 -11.18 16.36
N LEU A 350 -4.91 -11.66 15.52
CA LEU A 350 -5.35 -13.06 15.62
C LEU A 350 -4.25 -13.97 15.05
N PRO A 351 -4.07 -15.19 15.58
CA PRO A 351 -3.12 -16.13 14.99
C PRO A 351 -3.63 -16.57 13.61
N GLY A 352 -2.90 -16.21 12.55
CA GLY A 352 -3.18 -16.60 11.17
C GLY A 352 -3.84 -15.55 10.28
N ASP A 353 -3.83 -14.27 10.67
CA ASP A 353 -4.14 -13.12 9.79
C ASP A 353 -2.94 -12.71 8.92
#